data_AF-A0A9D9VKV5-F1
#
_entry.id   AF-A0A9D9VKV5-F1
#
_cell.length_a   1.000
_cell.length_b   1.000
_cell.length_c   1.000
_cell.angle_alpha   90.00
_cell.angle_beta   90.00
_cell.angle_gamma   90.00
#
_symmetry.space_group_name_H-M   'P 1'
#
loop_
_entity.id
_entity.type
_entity.pdbx_description
1 polymer ?
#
loop_
_entity_poly.entity_id
_entity_poly.type
_entity_poly.pdbx_seq_one_letter_code
_entity_poly.pdbx_strand_id
1 'polypeptide(L)'
;MGRKAVSRLFYNLSIGLTLVLAIVTLGAAGATFIAPAASVALTFVGLALPVLLLCNLVAALYWTIRWRCWLWIPLIAIAGNWWYLSCIWQPGSSAAKPNGRTVMIDQAAGKRAAIGSAIDGADGAAEVQAAGERAADGYSNSVLTVITYNVASFNKETSGHTCKQIASFLKSEQADIVCFQECGINSTFTADSVRAAMSEFPYSLIPYTPDSIPLLQLAVFSKYPIRASRLITYPNSKNCSMWCDISIHGETIRLFNNHLQTTAVKSNKRHLDKAIDKILRRAMGKIVEEEINELQQLPDLHKNVEIAASSLLKELHQNFIKRSLQADIVKKQIDASPYPLLVCGDFNSIPSSYSYHIIKGTKGKKGTKSAKLSDGFQSCGHGYMYSYRYLKRLLIIDYILHSAEIEGVDYYSPELTYSDHKPVVMRVRM
;
A
#
# COMPACT_ATOMS: atom_id res chain seq x y z
N MET A 1 -42.58 -33.18 4.48
CA MET A 1 -41.33 -33.38 3.70
C MET A 1 -40.34 -34.18 4.54
N GLY A 2 -39.85 -35.32 4.04
CA GLY A 2 -38.96 -36.21 4.81
C GLY A 2 -37.55 -35.65 5.00
N ARG A 3 -36.94 -35.84 6.19
CA ARG A 3 -35.59 -35.37 6.54
C ARG A 3 -34.52 -35.69 5.49
N LYS A 4 -34.64 -36.83 4.79
CA LYS A 4 -33.74 -37.24 3.69
C LYS A 4 -33.81 -36.32 2.47
N ALA A 5 -35.01 -35.86 2.10
CA ALA A 5 -35.19 -34.93 0.98
C ALA A 5 -34.60 -33.55 1.29
N VAL A 6 -34.79 -33.07 2.52
CA VAL A 6 -34.22 -31.82 3.01
C VAL A 6 -32.69 -31.88 3.03
N SER A 7 -32.11 -32.96 3.55
CA SER A 7 -30.65 -33.16 3.56
C SER A 7 -30.05 -33.20 2.15
N ARG A 8 -30.72 -33.87 1.20
CA ARG A 8 -30.29 -33.93 -0.21
C ARG A 8 -30.37 -32.56 -0.89
N LEU A 9 -31.40 -31.77 -0.58
CA LEU A 9 -31.51 -30.40 -1.07
C LEU A 9 -30.35 -29.52 -0.58
N PHE A 10 -30.07 -29.51 0.72
CA PHE A 10 -28.93 -28.74 1.29
C PHE A 10 -27.58 -29.18 0.70
N TYR A 11 -27.40 -30.47 0.44
CA TYR A 11 -26.20 -31.01 -0.20
C TYR A 11 -26.03 -30.47 -1.63
N ASN A 12 -27.06 -30.59 -2.46
CA ASN A 12 -27.03 -30.10 -3.85
C ASN A 12 -26.85 -28.57 -3.91
N LEU A 13 -27.53 -27.84 -3.02
CA LEU A 13 -27.38 -26.39 -2.90
C LEU A 13 -25.95 -26.00 -2.52
N SER A 14 -25.32 -26.74 -1.60
CA SER A 14 -23.92 -26.50 -1.21
C SER A 14 -22.96 -26.69 -2.38
N ILE A 15 -23.20 -27.69 -3.23
CA ILE A 15 -22.39 -27.93 -4.44
C ILE A 15 -22.57 -26.76 -5.41
N GLY A 16 -23.81 -26.39 -5.70
CA GLY A 16 -24.13 -25.26 -6.59
C GLY A 16 -23.49 -23.95 -6.12
N LEU A 17 -23.59 -23.64 -4.82
CA LEU A 17 -22.95 -22.45 -4.24
C LEU A 17 -21.42 -22.49 -4.35
N THR A 18 -20.81 -23.66 -4.14
CA THR A 18 -19.36 -23.85 -4.29
C THR A 18 -18.91 -23.62 -5.73
N LEU A 19 -19.68 -24.13 -6.72
CA LEU A 19 -19.40 -23.92 -8.14
C LEU A 19 -19.48 -22.44 -8.52
N VAL A 20 -20.55 -21.75 -8.11
CA VAL A 20 -20.71 -20.31 -8.38
C VAL A 20 -19.56 -19.50 -7.77
N LEU A 21 -19.22 -19.77 -6.50
CA LEU A 21 -18.11 -19.12 -5.82
C LEU A 21 -16.78 -19.32 -6.57
N ALA A 22 -16.49 -20.54 -7.00
CA ALA A 22 -15.28 -20.87 -7.73
C ALA A 22 -15.21 -20.16 -9.10
N ILE A 23 -16.31 -20.14 -9.86
CA ILE A 23 -16.39 -19.46 -11.17
C ILE A 23 -16.14 -17.97 -11.03
N VAL A 24 -16.79 -17.30 -10.06
CA VAL A 24 -16.58 -15.87 -9.80
C VAL A 24 -15.14 -15.57 -9.40
N THR A 25 -14.54 -16.45 -8.58
CA THR A 25 -13.15 -16.31 -8.12
C THR A 25 -12.14 -16.50 -9.26
N LEU A 26 -12.39 -17.43 -10.18
CA LEU A 26 -11.56 -17.60 -11.37
C LEU A 26 -11.68 -16.40 -12.32
N GLY A 27 -12.89 -15.86 -12.49
CA GLY A 27 -13.14 -14.66 -13.29
C GLY A 27 -12.39 -13.42 -12.78
N ALA A 28 -12.12 -13.34 -11.47
CA ALA A 28 -11.38 -12.24 -10.86
C ALA A 28 -9.95 -12.09 -11.37
N ALA A 29 -9.31 -13.19 -11.80
CA ALA A 29 -7.97 -13.13 -12.41
C ALA A 29 -7.96 -12.29 -13.70
N GLY A 30 -9.08 -12.27 -14.43
CA GLY A 30 -9.26 -11.46 -15.65
C GLY A 30 -9.51 -9.97 -15.38
N ALA A 31 -9.96 -9.59 -14.18
CA ALA A 31 -10.32 -8.22 -13.84
C ALA A 31 -9.13 -7.24 -13.96
N THR A 32 -7.92 -7.72 -13.71
CA THR A 32 -6.69 -6.91 -13.77
C THR A 32 -6.37 -6.40 -15.18
N PHE A 33 -6.88 -7.05 -16.23
CA PHE A 33 -6.64 -6.69 -17.63
C PHE A 33 -7.68 -5.74 -18.22
N ILE A 34 -8.79 -5.50 -17.51
CA ILE A 34 -9.93 -4.74 -18.01
C ILE A 34 -9.98 -3.41 -17.26
N ALA A 35 -9.88 -2.32 -18.00
CA ALA A 35 -9.95 -0.98 -17.44
C ALA A 35 -11.27 -0.79 -16.69
N PRO A 36 -11.30 -0.09 -15.53
CA PRO A 36 -12.52 0.11 -14.78
C PRO A 36 -13.64 0.76 -15.59
N ALA A 37 -13.31 1.70 -16.48
CA ALA A 37 -14.28 2.35 -17.37
C ALA A 37 -15.00 1.37 -18.33
N ALA A 38 -14.42 0.20 -18.61
CA ALA A 38 -15.01 -0.81 -19.49
C ALA A 38 -15.93 -1.79 -18.75
N SER A 39 -15.73 -2.03 -17.44
CA SER A 39 -16.58 -2.95 -16.68
C SER A 39 -16.60 -2.66 -15.18
N VAL A 40 -17.76 -2.19 -14.70
CA VAL A 40 -18.06 -2.02 -13.27
C VAL A 40 -17.98 -3.36 -12.53
N ALA A 41 -18.61 -4.41 -13.10
CA ALA A 41 -18.72 -5.72 -12.46
C ALA A 41 -17.35 -6.34 -12.21
N LEU A 42 -16.48 -6.37 -13.23
CA LEU A 42 -15.15 -6.95 -13.10
C LEU A 42 -14.26 -6.14 -12.15
N THR A 43 -14.42 -4.82 -12.10
CA THR A 43 -13.71 -3.96 -11.13
C THR A 43 -13.99 -4.41 -9.69
N PHE A 44 -15.27 -4.62 -9.35
CA PHE A 44 -15.65 -5.02 -8.00
C PHE A 44 -15.32 -6.49 -7.71
N VAL A 45 -15.39 -7.38 -8.70
CA VAL A 45 -14.94 -8.77 -8.55
C VAL A 45 -13.43 -8.81 -8.26
N GLY A 46 -12.63 -8.01 -8.96
CA GLY A 46 -11.19 -7.88 -8.70
C GLY A 46 -10.89 -7.37 -7.29
N LEU A 47 -11.63 -6.36 -6.82
CA LEU A 47 -11.53 -5.83 -5.45
C LEU A 47 -11.92 -6.88 -4.39
N ALA A 48 -12.92 -7.70 -4.67
CA ALA A 48 -13.43 -8.73 -3.75
C ALA A 48 -12.55 -9.98 -3.68
N LEU A 49 -11.56 -10.14 -4.58
CA LEU A 49 -10.72 -11.33 -4.69
C LEU A 49 -10.16 -11.85 -3.35
N PRO A 50 -9.54 -11.05 -2.47
CA PRO A 50 -9.03 -11.58 -1.19
C PRO A 50 -10.13 -12.22 -0.32
N VAL A 51 -11.34 -11.64 -0.32
CA VAL A 51 -12.49 -12.21 0.41
C VAL A 51 -13.01 -13.47 -0.29
N LEU A 52 -13.07 -13.47 -1.63
CA LEU A 52 -13.47 -14.64 -2.42
C LEU A 52 -12.53 -15.83 -2.19
N LEU A 53 -11.22 -15.59 -2.11
CA LEU A 53 -10.23 -16.63 -1.81
C LEU A 53 -10.40 -17.20 -0.40
N LEU A 54 -10.67 -16.35 0.61
CA LEU A 54 -11.00 -16.82 1.95
C LEU A 54 -12.29 -17.65 1.97
N CYS A 55 -13.34 -17.23 1.26
CA CYS A 55 -14.56 -18.01 1.13
C CYS A 55 -14.30 -19.38 0.48
N ASN A 56 -13.44 -19.46 -0.55
CA ASN A 56 -13.05 -20.75 -1.13
C ASN A 56 -12.26 -21.61 -0.14
N LEU A 57 -11.38 -21.01 0.67
CA LEU A 57 -10.68 -21.75 1.73
C LEU A 57 -11.66 -22.35 2.75
N VAL A 58 -12.66 -21.57 3.19
CA VAL A 58 -13.73 -22.07 4.07
C VAL A 58 -14.53 -23.20 3.39
N ALA A 59 -14.86 -23.05 2.10
CA ALA A 59 -15.54 -24.10 1.35
C ALA A 59 -14.70 -25.38 1.21
N ALA A 60 -13.39 -25.26 1.01
CA ALA A 60 -12.46 -26.38 0.95
C ALA A 60 -12.41 -27.14 2.29
N LEU A 61 -12.31 -26.41 3.40
CA LEU A 61 -12.35 -26.98 4.76
C LEU A 61 -13.69 -27.69 5.02
N TYR A 62 -14.80 -27.06 4.65
CA TYR A 62 -16.14 -27.64 4.74
C TYR A 62 -16.25 -28.98 4.01
N TRP A 63 -15.74 -29.07 2.78
CA TRP A 63 -15.79 -30.32 2.00
C TRP A 63 -14.80 -31.38 2.50
N THR A 64 -13.68 -30.95 3.07
CA THR A 64 -12.69 -31.84 3.72
C THR A 64 -13.30 -32.52 4.94
N ILE A 65 -13.94 -31.77 5.83
CA ILE A 65 -14.64 -32.31 7.02
C ILE A 65 -15.73 -33.31 6.62
N ARG A 66 -16.37 -33.08 5.46
CA ARG A 66 -17.43 -33.93 4.91
C ARG A 66 -16.91 -35.15 4.13
N TRP A 67 -15.59 -35.27 3.95
CA TRP A 67 -14.92 -36.29 3.15
C TRP A 67 -15.50 -36.41 1.74
N ARG A 68 -15.67 -35.28 1.04
CA ARG A 68 -16.23 -35.24 -0.33
C ARG A 68 -15.25 -34.68 -1.35
N CYS A 69 -15.29 -35.25 -2.55
CA CYS A 69 -14.48 -34.82 -3.70
C CYS A 69 -14.73 -33.36 -4.14
N TRP A 70 -15.84 -32.74 -3.74
CA TRP A 70 -16.13 -31.33 -4.05
C TRP A 70 -15.10 -30.34 -3.49
N LEU A 71 -14.20 -30.78 -2.59
CA LEU A 71 -13.05 -30.00 -2.13
C LEU A 71 -12.17 -29.51 -3.29
N TRP A 72 -12.11 -30.24 -4.42
CA TRP A 72 -11.27 -29.86 -5.55
C TRP A 72 -11.74 -28.59 -6.26
N ILE A 73 -13.05 -28.29 -6.24
CA ILE A 73 -13.59 -27.07 -6.86
C ILE A 73 -12.98 -25.80 -6.26
N PRO A 74 -13.05 -25.55 -4.94
CA PRO A 74 -12.44 -24.37 -4.33
C PRO A 74 -10.91 -24.40 -4.41
N LEU A 75 -10.26 -25.58 -4.36
CA LEU A 75 -8.81 -25.67 -4.53
C LEU A 75 -8.36 -25.24 -5.93
N ILE A 76 -9.09 -25.64 -6.99
CA ILE A 76 -8.82 -25.19 -8.36
C ILE A 76 -9.02 -23.67 -8.47
N ALA A 77 -10.04 -23.11 -7.83
CA ALA A 77 -10.27 -21.66 -7.83
C ALA A 77 -9.13 -20.87 -7.15
N ILE A 78 -8.63 -21.39 -6.02
CA ILE A 78 -7.46 -20.84 -5.31
C ILE A 78 -6.21 -20.95 -6.17
N ALA A 79 -5.94 -22.13 -6.74
CA ALA A 79 -4.77 -22.37 -7.60
C ALA A 79 -4.81 -21.52 -8.89
N GLY A 80 -5.98 -21.31 -9.48
CA GLY A 80 -6.14 -20.43 -10.65
C GLY A 80 -5.79 -18.96 -10.38
N ASN A 81 -5.75 -18.56 -9.10
CA ASN A 81 -5.34 -17.23 -8.65
C ASN A 81 -3.95 -17.23 -8.01
N TRP A 82 -3.10 -18.23 -8.33
CA TRP A 82 -1.74 -18.34 -7.78
C TRP A 82 -0.89 -17.09 -8.00
N TRP A 83 -1.06 -16.42 -9.14
CA TRP A 83 -0.43 -15.13 -9.40
C TRP A 83 -0.70 -14.11 -8.28
N TYR A 84 -1.97 -13.91 -7.92
CA TYR A 84 -2.36 -12.99 -6.85
C TYR A 84 -1.82 -13.45 -5.49
N LEU A 85 -1.88 -14.75 -5.21
CA LEU A 85 -1.35 -15.32 -3.96
C LEU A 85 0.17 -15.08 -3.83
N SER A 86 0.92 -15.20 -4.92
CA SER A 86 2.36 -14.91 -4.92
C SER A 86 2.67 -13.42 -4.68
N CYS A 87 1.74 -12.51 -4.94
CA CYS A 87 1.90 -11.10 -4.54
C CYS A 87 1.67 -10.89 -3.03
N ILE A 88 1.16 -11.88 -2.30
CA ILE A 88 0.78 -11.74 -0.87
C ILE A 88 1.61 -12.63 0.03
N TRP A 89 1.98 -13.80 -0.46
CA TRP A 89 2.81 -14.75 0.27
C TRP A 89 3.95 -15.27 -0.60
N GLN A 90 5.14 -15.27 -0.01
CA GLN A 90 6.33 -15.90 -0.56
C GLN A 90 6.89 -16.92 0.43
N PRO A 91 7.47 -18.03 -0.04
CA PRO A 91 8.16 -18.96 0.83
C PRO A 91 9.30 -18.25 1.56
N GLY A 92 9.52 -18.59 2.83
CA GLY A 92 10.60 -18.00 3.60
C GLY A 92 11.96 -18.45 3.10
N SER A 93 12.77 -17.55 2.55
CA SER A 93 14.21 -17.72 2.47
C SER A 93 14.83 -17.20 3.77
N SER A 94 15.56 -18.05 4.50
CA SER A 94 16.35 -17.66 5.66
C SER A 94 17.54 -16.79 5.26
N ALA A 95 17.29 -15.56 4.80
CA ALA A 95 18.32 -14.54 4.84
C ALA A 95 18.48 -14.12 6.30
N ALA A 96 19.69 -14.28 6.85
CA ALA A 96 19.98 -13.95 8.24
C ALA A 96 19.50 -12.52 8.54
N LYS A 97 18.59 -12.38 9.51
CA LYS A 97 18.24 -11.07 10.07
C LYS A 97 19.55 -10.38 10.46
N PRO A 98 19.88 -9.19 9.91
CA PRO A 98 20.86 -8.36 10.59
C PRO A 98 20.26 -8.08 11.97
N ASN A 99 21.05 -8.28 13.03
CA ASN A 99 20.63 -8.21 14.43
C ASN A 99 19.87 -6.91 14.75
N GLY A 100 18.55 -6.92 14.56
CA GLY A 100 17.64 -5.85 14.95
C GLY A 100 16.98 -6.20 16.27
N ARG A 101 17.47 -5.62 17.37
CA ARG A 101 16.73 -5.57 18.64
C ARG A 101 15.33 -5.02 18.34
N THR A 102 14.30 -5.78 18.71
CA THR A 102 12.93 -5.27 18.77
C THR A 102 12.91 -4.05 19.68
N VAL A 103 12.77 -2.86 19.10
CA VAL A 103 12.59 -1.63 19.88
C VAL A 103 11.17 -1.65 20.43
N MET A 104 11.02 -2.23 21.62
CA MET A 104 9.88 -1.96 22.49
C MET A 104 10.06 -0.52 22.99
N ILE A 105 9.44 0.46 22.34
CA ILE A 105 9.34 1.82 22.89
C ILE A 105 8.26 1.77 23.95
N ASP A 106 8.69 1.60 25.20
CA ASP A 106 7.82 1.68 26.38
C ASP A 106 7.32 3.13 26.53
N GLN A 107 6.01 3.32 26.34
CA GLN A 107 5.33 4.58 26.63
C GLN A 107 5.06 4.66 28.14
N ALA A 108 6.10 4.85 28.94
CA ALA A 108 5.95 5.08 30.37
C ALA A 108 7.15 5.83 30.99
N ALA A 109 7.34 7.11 30.67
CA ALA A 109 8.20 7.98 31.46
C ALA A 109 7.79 9.45 31.36
N GLY A 110 6.57 9.75 31.81
CA GLY A 110 6.12 11.10 32.09
C GLY A 110 5.74 11.22 33.56
N LYS A 111 6.74 11.26 34.46
CA LYS A 111 6.67 11.92 35.79
C LYS A 111 7.91 11.63 36.65
N ARG A 112 8.41 12.70 37.29
CA ARG A 112 9.46 12.80 38.34
C ARG A 112 10.89 12.73 37.81
N ALA A 113 11.86 13.50 38.29
CA ALA A 113 11.91 14.72 39.10
C ALA A 113 13.37 15.21 39.00
N ALA A 114 13.59 16.50 39.26
CA ALA A 114 14.90 17.14 39.33
C ALA A 114 15.84 16.51 40.38
N ILE A 115 17.15 16.72 40.19
CA ILE A 115 18.20 17.12 41.17
C ILE A 115 19.56 16.61 40.65
N GLY A 116 20.58 17.47 40.68
CA GLY A 116 21.97 17.03 40.72
C GLY A 116 22.93 17.81 39.83
N SER A 117 23.45 18.90 40.37
CA SER A 117 24.59 19.67 39.87
C SER A 117 25.93 18.92 39.98
N ALA A 118 26.84 19.26 39.07
CA ALA A 118 28.20 19.76 39.34
C ALA A 118 29.41 18.93 38.82
N ILE A 119 30.32 19.72 38.21
CA ILE A 119 31.80 19.71 38.15
C ILE A 119 32.63 18.75 37.25
N ASP A 120 33.52 19.43 36.51
CA ASP A 120 34.87 19.12 35.99
C ASP A 120 35.05 17.91 35.06
N GLY A 121 35.74 17.97 33.92
CA GLY A 121 36.82 18.84 33.47
C GLY A 121 37.98 17.93 33.04
N ALA A 122 38.37 17.93 31.75
CA ALA A 122 39.71 17.55 31.28
C ALA A 122 39.79 17.55 29.74
N ASP A 123 40.81 18.25 29.27
CA ASP A 123 41.32 18.33 27.91
C ASP A 123 41.82 16.99 27.36
N GLY A 124 41.86 16.89 26.02
CA GLY A 124 42.52 15.81 25.30
C GLY A 124 42.48 16.01 23.79
N ALA A 125 43.41 16.82 23.27
CA ALA A 125 43.68 16.98 21.85
C ALA A 125 44.61 15.86 21.34
N ALA A 126 44.25 15.23 20.22
CA ALA A 126 45.08 14.51 19.22
C ALA A 126 44.10 13.64 18.38
N GLU A 127 44.19 13.43 17.07
CA GLU A 127 45.20 13.69 16.07
C GLU A 127 44.50 13.60 14.70
N VAL A 128 44.80 14.54 13.81
CA VAL A 128 44.40 14.48 12.39
C VAL A 128 45.44 13.63 11.68
N GLN A 129 45.02 12.52 11.06
CA GLN A 129 45.85 11.86 10.06
C GLN A 129 45.04 11.63 8.78
N ALA A 130 45.44 12.38 7.76
CA ALA A 130 44.93 12.32 6.41
C ALA A 130 45.61 11.22 5.60
N ALA A 131 44.85 10.72 4.62
CA ALA A 131 45.27 10.16 3.34
C ALA A 131 46.13 8.89 3.34
N GLY A 132 45.47 7.78 3.06
CA GLY A 132 46.04 6.66 2.31
C GLY A 132 45.15 6.38 1.11
N GLU A 133 45.61 6.73 -0.09
CA GLU A 133 45.05 6.30 -1.36
C GLU A 133 44.94 4.76 -1.38
N ARG A 134 43.73 4.24 -1.58
CA ARG A 134 43.54 2.88 -2.08
C ARG A 134 43.12 2.95 -3.53
N ALA A 135 43.96 2.33 -4.34
CA ALA A 135 43.78 2.06 -5.75
C ALA A 135 42.43 1.42 -6.05
N ALA A 136 41.95 1.74 -7.25
CA ALA A 136 40.78 1.17 -7.88
C ALA A 136 40.92 -0.36 -8.02
N ASP A 137 40.09 -1.10 -7.31
CA ASP A 137 39.79 -2.51 -7.56
C ASP A 137 38.31 -2.77 -7.20
N GLY A 138 37.54 -3.21 -8.19
CA GLY A 138 36.28 -3.95 -8.03
C GLY A 138 35.01 -3.14 -7.73
N TYR A 139 34.03 -3.19 -8.64
CA TYR A 139 32.65 -2.74 -8.43
C TYR A 139 32.13 -3.11 -7.03
N SER A 140 31.72 -2.10 -6.26
CA SER A 140 31.08 -2.31 -4.97
C SER A 140 29.73 -3.00 -5.18
N ASN A 141 29.66 -4.27 -4.76
CA ASN A 141 28.47 -5.08 -4.52
C ASN A 141 27.53 -4.48 -3.43
N SER A 142 27.47 -3.15 -3.30
CA SER A 142 26.77 -2.44 -2.22
C SER A 142 25.27 -2.59 -2.37
N VAL A 143 24.68 -3.21 -1.35
CA VAL A 143 23.23 -3.34 -1.22
C VAL A 143 22.66 -2.00 -0.73
N LEU A 144 21.68 -1.47 -1.46
CA LEU A 144 20.97 -0.24 -1.15
C LEU A 144 19.65 -0.56 -0.46
N THR A 145 19.29 0.20 0.58
CA THR A 145 18.00 0.09 1.24
C THR A 145 17.06 1.19 0.78
N VAL A 146 15.98 0.80 0.10
CA VAL A 146 14.94 1.68 -0.43
C VAL A 146 13.67 1.50 0.40
N ILE A 147 13.11 2.60 0.90
CA ILE A 147 11.91 2.59 1.73
C ILE A 147 10.83 3.45 1.09
N THR A 148 9.61 2.95 1.02
CA THR A 148 8.42 3.77 0.71
C THR A 148 7.41 3.72 1.85
N TYR A 149 6.83 4.86 2.21
CA TYR A 149 5.94 4.94 3.36
C TYR A 149 4.93 6.10 3.27
N ASN A 150 3.63 5.76 3.26
CA ASN A 150 2.58 6.75 3.49
C ASN A 150 2.54 7.10 4.98
N VAL A 151 2.95 8.32 5.34
CA VAL A 151 3.10 8.76 6.74
C VAL A 151 1.84 9.41 7.32
N ALA A 152 0.73 9.47 6.57
CA ALA A 152 -0.55 10.01 7.01
C ALA A 152 -0.46 11.39 7.70
N SER A 153 0.28 12.32 7.09
CA SER A 153 0.65 13.62 7.66
C SER A 153 1.33 13.53 9.02
N PHE A 154 2.21 12.54 9.20
CA PHE A 154 2.87 12.23 10.48
C PHE A 154 1.86 12.01 11.62
N ASN A 155 0.78 11.28 11.31
CA ASN A 155 -0.38 11.07 12.18
C ASN A 155 -1.09 12.37 12.61
N LYS A 156 -1.01 13.43 11.78
CA LYS A 156 -1.57 14.77 12.03
C LYS A 156 -1.03 15.45 13.30
N GLU A 157 0.11 14.99 13.75
CA GLU A 157 0.84 15.53 14.89
C GLU A 157 1.56 16.83 14.45
N THR A 158 1.58 17.86 15.30
CA THR A 158 2.04 19.21 14.93
C THR A 158 3.43 19.58 15.48
N SER A 159 3.94 18.86 16.48
CA SER A 159 5.26 19.09 17.10
C SER A 159 6.43 18.47 16.33
N GLY A 160 6.15 17.57 15.38
CA GLY A 160 7.17 16.87 14.59
C GLY A 160 7.77 15.64 15.30
N HIS A 161 7.23 15.24 16.46
CA HIS A 161 7.71 14.09 17.21
C HIS A 161 7.63 12.80 16.39
N THR A 162 6.48 12.57 15.74
CA THR A 162 6.29 11.40 14.86
C THR A 162 7.31 11.38 13.72
N CYS A 163 7.61 12.54 13.13
CA CYS A 163 8.61 12.66 12.08
C CYS A 163 10.01 12.25 12.57
N LYS A 164 10.41 12.69 13.77
CA LYS A 164 11.69 12.29 14.39
C LYS A 164 11.75 10.80 14.71
N GLN A 165 10.66 10.21 15.20
CA GLN A 165 10.61 8.76 15.45
C GLN A 165 10.73 7.96 14.16
N ILE A 166 10.10 8.42 13.08
CA ILE A 166 10.27 7.83 11.75
C ILE A 166 11.74 7.98 11.30
N ALA A 167 12.37 9.14 11.48
CA ALA A 167 13.78 9.32 11.15
C ALA A 167 14.70 8.34 11.90
N SER A 168 14.47 8.11 13.20
CA SER A 168 15.18 7.09 13.98
C SER A 168 14.98 5.67 13.44
N PHE A 169 13.76 5.34 13.00
CA PHE A 169 13.47 4.07 12.33
C PHE A 169 14.26 3.93 11.03
N LEU A 170 14.24 4.94 10.16
CA LEU A 170 14.99 4.93 8.89
C LEU A 170 16.49 4.72 9.12
N LYS A 171 17.04 5.36 10.15
CA LYS A 171 18.43 5.17 10.57
C LYS A 171 18.72 3.73 10.99
N SER A 172 17.82 3.12 11.78
CA SER A 172 17.98 1.71 12.21
C SER A 172 17.89 0.72 11.04
N GLU A 173 17.10 1.02 10.01
CA GLU A 173 17.02 0.24 8.78
C GLU A 173 18.16 0.53 7.80
N GLN A 174 19.05 1.48 8.13
CA GLN A 174 20.14 1.94 7.26
C GLN A 174 19.65 2.44 5.90
N ALA A 175 18.48 3.10 5.87
CA ALA A 175 17.85 3.58 4.65
C ALA A 175 18.79 4.48 3.84
N ASP A 176 18.84 4.26 2.52
CA ASP A 176 19.63 5.04 1.57
C ASP A 176 18.75 5.97 0.74
N ILE A 177 17.56 5.51 0.38
CA ILE A 177 16.56 6.24 -0.40
C ILE A 177 15.19 6.05 0.26
N VAL A 178 14.47 7.15 0.49
CA VAL A 178 13.17 7.14 1.17
C VAL A 178 12.15 7.94 0.37
N CYS A 179 10.98 7.34 0.13
CA CYS A 179 9.84 7.93 -0.53
C CYS A 179 8.67 8.08 0.46
N PHE A 180 8.25 9.31 0.75
CA PHE A 180 7.05 9.56 1.54
C PHE A 180 5.85 9.97 0.69
N GLN A 181 4.68 9.47 1.09
CA GLN A 181 3.38 9.97 0.68
C GLN A 181 2.67 10.61 1.89
N GLU A 182 1.78 11.56 1.63
CA GLU A 182 1.12 12.36 2.67
C GLU A 182 2.13 13.00 3.65
N CYS A 183 3.22 13.56 3.13
CA CYS A 183 4.21 14.24 3.96
C CYS A 183 3.57 15.47 4.61
N GLY A 184 3.32 15.42 5.91
CA GLY A 184 2.56 16.44 6.63
C GLY A 184 3.34 17.73 6.76
N ILE A 185 3.06 18.71 5.90
CA ILE A 185 3.62 20.06 5.98
C ILE A 185 2.50 21.03 6.34
N ASN A 186 2.75 21.87 7.34
CA ASN A 186 1.81 22.89 7.78
C ASN A 186 2.57 24.19 8.17
N SER A 187 1.84 25.19 8.66
CA SER A 187 2.40 26.50 9.02
C SER A 187 3.44 26.45 10.14
N THR A 188 3.39 25.44 11.01
CA THR A 188 4.30 25.27 12.15
C THR A 188 5.38 24.24 11.86
N PHE A 189 5.03 23.12 11.22
CA PHE A 189 5.95 22.07 10.80
C PHE A 189 6.14 22.15 9.29
N THR A 190 7.09 23.00 8.89
CA THR A 190 7.36 23.36 7.49
C THR A 190 8.18 22.29 6.76
N ALA A 191 8.36 22.44 5.45
CA ALA A 191 9.27 21.61 4.67
C ALA A 191 10.68 21.57 5.27
N ASP A 192 11.18 22.70 5.78
CA ASP A 192 12.50 22.79 6.39
C ASP A 192 12.56 22.07 7.74
N SER A 193 11.45 22.03 8.48
CA SER A 193 11.34 21.24 9.72
C SER A 193 11.44 19.74 9.42
N VAL A 194 10.80 19.28 8.34
CA VAL A 194 10.93 17.89 7.88
C VAL A 194 12.37 17.60 7.44
N ARG A 195 13.01 18.49 6.67
CA ARG A 195 14.42 18.34 6.26
C ARG A 195 15.36 18.28 7.46
N ALA A 196 15.15 19.14 8.46
CA ALA A 196 15.95 19.13 9.69
C ALA A 196 15.78 17.82 10.47
N ALA A 197 14.59 17.24 10.53
CA ALA A 197 14.36 15.93 11.14
C ALA A 197 14.99 14.78 10.35
N MET A 198 15.17 14.94 9.04
CA MET A 198 15.75 13.97 8.10
C MET A 198 17.19 14.32 7.71
N SER A 199 17.96 14.95 8.61
CA SER A 199 19.29 15.51 8.33
C SER A 199 20.36 14.49 7.93
N GLU A 200 20.13 13.19 8.18
CA GLU A 200 20.97 12.08 7.70
C GLU A 200 20.97 11.95 6.16
N PHE A 201 19.99 12.57 5.48
CA PHE A 201 19.88 12.56 4.02
C PHE A 201 20.32 13.91 3.44
N PRO A 202 21.54 14.03 2.87
CA PRO A 202 22.04 15.27 2.30
C PRO A 202 21.24 15.79 1.10
N TYR A 203 20.50 14.91 0.41
CA TYR A 203 19.68 15.29 -0.73
C TYR A 203 18.20 15.04 -0.43
N SER A 204 17.38 16.07 -0.68
CA SER A 204 15.92 15.97 -0.51
C SER A 204 15.18 16.64 -1.66
N LEU A 205 14.02 16.10 -1.98
CA LEU A 205 13.07 16.64 -2.94
C LEU A 205 11.69 16.67 -2.30
N ILE A 206 11.21 17.88 -2.03
CA ILE A 206 9.84 18.14 -1.60
C ILE A 206 9.28 19.12 -2.63
N PRO A 207 8.46 18.65 -3.60
CA PRO A 207 7.98 19.52 -4.67
C PRO A 207 7.11 20.64 -4.10
N TYR A 208 7.37 21.87 -4.55
CA TYR A 208 6.48 23.00 -4.28
C TYR A 208 5.18 22.84 -5.07
N THR A 209 4.06 23.15 -4.45
CA THR A 209 2.77 23.20 -5.13
C THR A 209 2.72 24.47 -5.97
N PRO A 210 2.42 24.43 -7.28
CA PRO A 210 2.05 25.63 -8.02
C PRO A 210 0.86 26.30 -7.32
N ASP A 211 0.90 27.62 -7.17
CA ASP A 211 -0.10 28.38 -6.43
C ASP A 211 -1.53 27.95 -6.79
N SER A 212 -2.37 27.73 -5.78
CA SER A 212 -3.81 27.36 -5.85
C SER A 212 -4.20 25.88 -5.98
N ILE A 213 -3.27 24.93 -6.18
CA ILE A 213 -3.62 23.50 -6.28
C ILE A 213 -3.29 22.76 -4.97
N PRO A 214 -4.30 22.34 -4.17
CA PRO A 214 -4.05 21.54 -2.97
C PRO A 214 -3.56 20.14 -3.36
N LEU A 215 -2.29 19.83 -3.09
CA LEU A 215 -1.69 18.50 -3.31
C LEU A 215 -1.52 17.73 -1.99
N LEU A 216 -1.65 16.41 -2.08
CA LEU A 216 -1.15 15.50 -1.04
C LEU A 216 0.36 15.39 -1.22
N GLN A 217 1.08 16.07 -0.34
CA GLN A 217 2.52 16.27 -0.48
C GLN A 217 3.31 14.95 -0.53
N LEU A 218 4.22 14.87 -1.50
CA LEU A 218 5.24 13.82 -1.59
C LEU A 218 6.57 14.34 -1.08
N ALA A 219 7.47 13.44 -0.70
CA ALA A 219 8.88 13.74 -0.47
C ALA A 219 9.78 12.58 -0.90
N VAL A 220 11.00 12.91 -1.33
CA VAL A 220 12.10 11.95 -1.48
C VAL A 220 13.29 12.44 -0.67
N PHE A 221 13.92 11.52 0.06
CA PHE A 221 15.19 11.74 0.76
C PHE A 221 16.20 10.71 0.27
N SER A 222 17.44 11.14 0.07
CA SER A 222 18.48 10.31 -0.55
C SER A 222 19.85 10.64 0.04
N LYS A 223 20.67 9.60 0.26
CA LYS A 223 22.11 9.75 0.51
C LYS A 223 22.89 10.15 -0.75
N TYR A 224 22.28 9.99 -1.91
CA TYR A 224 22.90 10.20 -3.23
C TYR A 224 22.31 11.41 -3.97
N PRO A 225 23.11 12.11 -4.80
CA PRO A 225 22.68 13.30 -5.51
C PRO A 225 21.42 13.09 -6.38
N ILE A 226 20.44 13.98 -6.21
CA ILE A 226 19.27 14.08 -7.09
C ILE A 226 19.60 15.05 -8.23
N ARG A 227 19.60 14.57 -9.47
CA ARG A 227 20.08 15.32 -10.65
C ARG A 227 18.96 15.99 -11.43
N ALA A 228 17.83 15.31 -11.55
CA ALA A 228 16.65 15.82 -12.25
C ALA A 228 15.39 15.34 -11.53
N SER A 229 14.29 16.06 -11.68
CA SER A 229 13.01 15.64 -11.14
C SER A 229 11.83 16.24 -11.89
N ARG A 230 10.66 15.63 -11.70
CA ARG A 230 9.40 16.14 -12.25
C ARG A 230 8.23 15.74 -11.37
N LEU A 231 7.41 16.72 -11.02
CA LEU A 231 6.08 16.52 -10.43
C LEU A 231 5.07 16.15 -11.53
N ILE A 232 4.20 15.19 -11.24
CA ILE A 232 3.08 14.75 -12.08
C ILE A 232 1.80 15.02 -11.30
N THR A 233 1.04 16.02 -11.72
CA THR A 233 -0.29 16.33 -11.17
C THR A 233 -1.39 15.71 -12.02
N TYR A 234 -2.55 15.48 -11.41
CA TYR A 234 -3.70 14.89 -12.07
C TYR A 234 -4.90 15.83 -12.01
N PRO A 235 -5.66 16.01 -13.10
CA PRO A 235 -6.87 16.83 -13.07
C PRO A 235 -7.86 16.34 -12.02
N ASN A 236 -8.45 17.27 -11.27
CA ASN A 236 -9.49 16.99 -10.27
C ASN A 236 -9.09 15.96 -9.20
N SER A 237 -7.80 15.93 -8.83
CA SER A 237 -7.28 15.09 -7.76
C SER A 237 -6.19 15.81 -6.99
N LYS A 238 -6.17 15.63 -5.66
CA LYS A 238 -5.08 16.10 -4.80
C LYS A 238 -3.90 15.13 -4.81
N ASN A 239 -4.15 13.88 -5.19
CA ASN A 239 -3.13 12.87 -5.40
C ASN A 239 -2.17 13.30 -6.52
N CYS A 240 -0.91 12.93 -6.39
CA CYS A 240 0.11 13.22 -7.37
C CYS A 240 1.16 12.11 -7.36
N SER A 241 2.02 12.14 -8.38
CA SER A 241 3.21 11.31 -8.45
C SER A 241 4.40 12.19 -8.79
N MET A 242 5.61 11.69 -8.64
CA MET A 242 6.80 12.35 -9.14
C MET A 242 7.85 11.33 -9.52
N TRP A 243 8.80 11.75 -10.35
CA TRP A 243 10.04 11.01 -10.53
C TRP A 243 11.24 11.90 -10.27
N CYS A 244 12.35 11.27 -9.89
CA CYS A 244 13.66 11.91 -9.84
C CYS A 244 14.75 10.95 -10.32
N ASP A 245 15.79 11.54 -10.91
CA ASP A 245 16.99 10.82 -11.33
C ASP A 245 18.02 10.93 -10.22
N ILE A 246 18.49 9.79 -9.71
CA ILE A 246 19.43 9.69 -8.60
C ILE A 246 20.74 9.11 -9.11
N SER A 247 21.85 9.79 -8.82
CA SER A 247 23.19 9.37 -9.24
C SER A 247 23.87 8.55 -8.15
N ILE A 248 23.98 7.25 -8.35
CA ILE A 248 24.52 6.28 -7.38
C ILE A 248 25.79 5.68 -7.97
N HIS A 249 26.93 5.90 -7.31
CA HIS A 249 28.25 5.40 -7.74
C HIS A 249 28.60 5.64 -9.23
N GLY A 250 28.11 6.74 -9.81
CA GLY A 250 28.35 7.10 -11.21
C GLY A 250 27.27 6.64 -12.19
N GLU A 251 26.38 5.75 -11.78
CA GLU A 251 25.20 5.35 -12.56
C GLU A 251 23.99 6.21 -12.19
N THR A 252 23.04 6.34 -13.12
CA THR A 252 21.79 7.07 -12.88
C THR A 252 20.62 6.11 -12.90
N ILE A 253 19.83 6.13 -11.84
CA ILE A 253 18.56 5.41 -11.75
C ILE A 253 17.41 6.42 -11.80
N ARG A 254 16.24 6.01 -12.29
CA ARG A 254 15.01 6.79 -12.16
C ARG A 254 14.11 6.20 -11.08
N LEU A 255 13.87 6.99 -10.05
CA LEU A 255 12.95 6.68 -8.96
C LEU A 255 11.60 7.34 -9.21
N PHE A 256 10.52 6.58 -9.15
CA PHE A 256 9.15 7.10 -9.09
C PHE A 256 8.61 6.97 -7.67
N ASN A 257 8.05 8.06 -7.14
CA ASN A 257 7.25 8.09 -5.91
C ASN A 257 5.80 8.43 -6.30
N ASN A 258 4.89 7.46 -6.12
CA ASN A 258 3.50 7.57 -6.55
C ASN A 258 2.57 7.61 -5.34
N HIS A 259 1.56 8.47 -5.37
CA HIS A 259 0.42 8.39 -4.48
C HIS A 259 -0.86 8.52 -5.29
N LEU A 260 -1.42 7.38 -5.74
CA LEU A 260 -2.58 7.37 -6.65
C LEU A 260 -3.91 7.55 -5.89
N GLN A 261 -4.97 7.92 -6.62
CA GLN A 261 -6.30 8.22 -6.10
C GLN A 261 -6.79 7.20 -5.08
N THR A 262 -7.16 7.64 -3.87
CA THR A 262 -7.66 6.74 -2.82
C THR A 262 -8.98 6.05 -3.20
N THR A 263 -9.17 4.83 -2.70
CA THR A 263 -10.48 4.13 -2.75
C THR A 263 -11.48 4.76 -1.75
N ALA A 264 -11.03 5.73 -0.93
CA ALA A 264 -11.87 6.48 0.01
C ALA A 264 -12.63 5.58 1.02
N VAL A 265 -12.15 4.37 1.29
CA VAL A 265 -12.85 3.36 2.11
C VAL A 265 -13.20 3.90 3.51
N LYS A 266 -12.35 4.74 4.10
CA LYS A 266 -12.57 5.33 5.43
C LYS A 266 -13.66 6.40 5.45
N SER A 267 -13.68 7.33 4.49
CA SER A 267 -14.79 8.29 4.36
C SER A 267 -16.07 7.55 4.03
N ASN A 268 -16.01 6.60 3.10
CA ASN A 268 -17.13 5.78 2.66
C ASN A 268 -17.74 4.94 3.79
N LYS A 269 -16.92 4.31 4.62
CA LYS A 269 -17.38 3.64 5.84
C LYS A 269 -18.05 4.63 6.80
N ARG A 270 -17.46 5.80 7.02
CA ARG A 270 -18.05 6.83 7.91
C ARG A 270 -19.35 7.41 7.35
N HIS A 271 -19.48 7.53 6.03
CA HIS A 271 -20.71 7.92 5.34
C HIS A 271 -21.78 6.82 5.46
N LEU A 272 -21.40 5.56 5.29
CA LEU A 272 -22.28 4.41 5.47
C LEU A 272 -22.74 4.27 6.94
N ASP A 273 -21.81 4.34 7.89
CA ASP A 273 -22.11 4.30 9.34
C ASP A 273 -23.02 5.46 9.73
N LYS A 274 -22.80 6.68 9.20
CA LYS A 274 -23.70 7.82 9.42
C LYS A 274 -25.07 7.65 8.76
N ALA A 275 -25.13 7.06 7.56
CA ALA A 275 -26.39 6.78 6.88
C ALA A 275 -27.20 5.74 7.67
N ILE A 276 -26.54 4.67 8.11
CA ILE A 276 -27.11 3.62 8.96
C ILE A 276 -27.51 4.19 10.33
N ASP A 277 -26.66 4.97 11.01
CA ASP A 277 -26.98 5.60 12.30
C ASP A 277 -28.15 6.58 12.18
N LYS A 278 -28.21 7.40 11.13
CA LYS A 278 -29.35 8.28 10.86
C LYS A 278 -30.63 7.49 10.60
N ILE A 279 -30.53 6.34 9.94
CA ILE A 279 -31.63 5.42 9.67
C ILE A 279 -32.10 4.76 10.97
N LEU A 280 -31.17 4.19 11.76
CA LEU A 280 -31.46 3.56 13.04
C LEU A 280 -32.06 4.56 14.03
N ARG A 281 -31.55 5.79 14.11
CA ARG A 281 -32.12 6.85 14.94
C ARG A 281 -33.51 7.28 14.50
N ARG A 282 -33.83 7.25 13.20
CA ARG A 282 -35.20 7.51 12.71
C ARG A 282 -36.16 6.37 13.00
N ALA A 283 -35.67 5.12 12.93
CA ALA A 283 -36.45 3.93 13.28
C ALA A 283 -36.67 3.83 14.80
N MET A 284 -35.65 4.14 15.60
CA MET A 284 -35.67 4.03 17.06
C MET A 284 -36.21 5.29 17.76
N GLY A 285 -36.04 6.48 17.17
CA GLY A 285 -36.60 7.74 17.67
C GLY A 285 -38.12 7.84 17.53
N LYS A 286 -38.74 6.88 16.82
CA LYS A 286 -40.19 6.68 16.77
C LYS A 286 -40.70 5.65 17.79
N ILE A 287 -39.84 5.08 18.65
CA ILE A 287 -40.23 4.14 19.72
C ILE A 287 -40.54 4.89 21.03
N VAL A 288 -40.33 6.22 21.06
CA VAL A 288 -40.76 7.10 22.17
C VAL A 288 -41.70 8.18 21.63
N GLU A 289 -42.76 7.76 20.94
CA GLU A 289 -44.07 8.43 20.92
C GLU A 289 -45.04 7.49 20.18
N GLU A 290 -45.99 6.99 20.96
CA GLU A 290 -47.12 6.10 20.70
C GLU A 290 -47.48 5.71 19.24
N GLU A 291 -47.65 4.39 19.08
CA GLU A 291 -48.48 3.64 18.14
C GLU A 291 -49.19 4.44 17.03
N ILE A 292 -48.90 4.15 15.74
CA ILE A 292 -49.86 4.06 14.60
C ILE A 292 -49.10 3.58 13.34
N ASN A 293 -49.56 2.46 12.76
CA ASN A 293 -49.26 1.88 11.43
C ASN A 293 -47.85 1.28 11.18
N GLU A 294 -47.63 0.08 11.70
CA GLU A 294 -46.34 -0.65 11.67
C GLU A 294 -45.99 -1.42 10.36
N LEU A 295 -46.79 -1.41 9.28
CA LEU A 295 -46.48 -2.22 8.08
C LEU A 295 -46.30 -1.45 6.76
N GLN A 296 -46.36 -0.12 6.77
CA GLN A 296 -46.21 0.70 5.55
C GLN A 296 -44.89 1.49 5.42
N GLN A 297 -44.03 1.56 6.44
CA GLN A 297 -42.79 2.39 6.42
C GLN A 297 -41.47 1.60 6.24
N LEU A 298 -41.51 0.26 6.23
CA LEU A 298 -40.37 -0.60 5.86
C LEU A 298 -39.87 -0.42 4.40
N PRO A 299 -40.75 -0.23 3.38
CA PRO A 299 -40.30 -0.04 1.99
C PRO A 299 -39.39 1.17 1.79
N ASP A 300 -39.68 2.28 2.48
CA ASP A 300 -38.87 3.50 2.40
C ASP A 300 -37.49 3.35 3.06
N LEU A 301 -37.38 2.49 4.08
CA LEU A 301 -36.11 2.19 4.73
C LEU A 301 -35.18 1.41 3.79
N HIS A 302 -35.69 0.34 3.19
CA HIS A 302 -34.95 -0.48 2.22
C HIS A 302 -34.49 0.37 1.03
N LYS A 303 -35.38 1.21 0.50
CA LYS A 303 -35.07 2.12 -0.62
C LYS A 303 -33.98 3.14 -0.29
N ASN A 304 -33.99 3.71 0.91
CA ASN A 304 -32.95 4.67 1.34
C ASN A 304 -31.57 4.03 1.52
N VAL A 305 -31.52 2.81 2.06
CA VAL A 305 -30.26 2.03 2.17
C VAL A 305 -29.72 1.70 0.77
N GLU A 306 -30.59 1.27 -0.14
CA GLU A 306 -30.22 0.94 -1.52
C GLU A 306 -29.67 2.15 -2.29
N ILE A 307 -30.29 3.33 -2.14
CA ILE A 307 -29.80 4.58 -2.74
C ILE A 307 -28.42 4.94 -2.18
N ALA A 308 -28.24 4.85 -0.86
CA ALA A 308 -26.95 5.15 -0.23
C ALA A 308 -25.84 4.19 -0.69
N ALA A 309 -26.14 2.89 -0.75
CA ALA A 309 -25.23 1.86 -1.25
C ALA A 309 -24.88 2.10 -2.73
N SER A 310 -25.87 2.44 -3.56
CA SER A 310 -25.67 2.73 -4.98
C SER A 310 -24.81 3.97 -5.21
N SER A 311 -25.04 5.03 -4.43
CA SER A 311 -24.22 6.25 -4.47
C SER A 311 -22.77 5.96 -4.09
N LEU A 312 -22.57 5.17 -3.03
CA LEU A 312 -21.25 4.73 -2.60
C LEU A 312 -20.53 3.90 -3.67
N LEU A 313 -21.22 2.92 -4.27
CA LEU A 313 -20.66 2.12 -5.36
C LEU A 313 -20.27 2.97 -6.56
N LYS A 314 -21.09 3.99 -6.89
CA LYS A 314 -20.79 4.95 -7.95
C LYS A 314 -19.54 5.77 -7.64
N GLU A 315 -19.40 6.30 -6.42
CA GLU A 315 -18.22 7.06 -5.99
C GLU A 315 -16.96 6.19 -6.01
N LEU A 316 -17.04 4.97 -5.47
CA LEU A 316 -15.95 3.99 -5.52
C LEU A 316 -15.53 3.70 -6.96
N HIS A 317 -16.49 3.47 -7.85
CA HIS A 317 -16.22 3.21 -9.26
C HIS A 317 -15.57 4.39 -9.97
N GLN A 318 -16.04 5.62 -9.71
CA GLN A 318 -15.41 6.83 -10.23
C GLN A 318 -13.96 6.99 -9.74
N ASN A 319 -13.68 6.64 -8.48
CA ASN A 319 -12.32 6.65 -7.96
C ASN A 319 -11.42 5.61 -8.66
N PHE A 320 -11.95 4.42 -8.99
CA PHE A 320 -11.21 3.44 -9.79
C PHE A 320 -10.90 3.94 -11.20
N ILE A 321 -11.84 4.62 -11.88
CA ILE A 321 -11.60 5.22 -13.20
C ILE A 321 -10.54 6.32 -13.12
N LYS A 322 -10.65 7.23 -12.14
CA LYS A 322 -9.62 8.26 -11.94
C LYS A 322 -8.25 7.63 -11.76
N ARG A 323 -8.15 6.60 -10.93
CA ARG A 323 -6.90 5.90 -10.67
C ARG A 323 -6.34 5.17 -11.89
N SER A 324 -7.17 4.57 -12.73
CA SER A 324 -6.70 3.90 -13.94
C SER A 324 -6.04 4.89 -14.90
N LEU A 325 -6.65 6.07 -15.07
CA LEU A 325 -6.08 7.14 -15.90
C LEU A 325 -4.74 7.65 -15.34
N GLN A 326 -4.62 7.76 -14.01
CA GLN A 326 -3.36 8.12 -13.36
C GLN A 326 -2.28 7.08 -13.60
N ALA A 327 -2.62 5.79 -13.50
CA ALA A 327 -1.71 4.68 -13.79
C ALA A 327 -1.23 4.70 -15.25
N ASP A 328 -2.11 5.00 -16.21
CA ASP A 328 -1.75 5.14 -17.62
C ASP A 328 -0.77 6.31 -17.85
N ILE A 329 -0.94 7.44 -17.14
CA ILE A 329 -0.03 8.60 -17.19
C ILE A 329 1.36 8.22 -16.64
N VAL A 330 1.40 7.55 -15.48
CA VAL A 330 2.66 7.08 -14.87
C VAL A 330 3.36 6.08 -15.80
N LYS A 331 2.61 5.14 -16.37
CA LYS A 331 3.16 4.13 -17.29
C LYS A 331 3.82 4.75 -18.52
N LYS A 332 3.24 5.81 -19.09
CA LYS A 332 3.88 6.55 -20.20
C LYS A 332 5.23 7.17 -19.79
N GLN A 333 5.34 7.67 -18.55
CA GLN A 333 6.60 8.22 -18.04
C GLN A 333 7.64 7.12 -17.75
N ILE A 334 7.19 5.96 -17.26
CA ILE A 334 8.01 4.76 -17.05
C ILE A 334 8.59 4.28 -18.39
N ASP A 335 7.74 4.14 -19.42
CA ASP A 335 8.16 3.67 -20.75
C ASP A 335 9.11 4.62 -21.48
N ALA A 336 9.04 5.91 -21.16
CA ALA A 336 9.92 6.92 -21.72
C ALA A 336 11.26 7.04 -20.98
N SER A 337 11.48 6.30 -19.89
CA SER A 337 12.72 6.37 -19.12
C SER A 337 13.86 5.65 -19.84
N PRO A 338 15.07 6.25 -19.93
CA PRO A 338 16.26 5.59 -20.44
C PRO A 338 17.10 4.88 -19.36
N TYR A 339 16.67 4.95 -18.09
CA TYR A 339 17.47 4.51 -16.94
C TYR A 339 16.85 3.28 -16.27
N PRO A 340 17.63 2.51 -15.49
CA PRO A 340 17.09 1.54 -14.53
C PRO A 340 16.03 2.19 -13.62
N LEU A 341 14.97 1.44 -13.32
CA LEU A 341 13.76 1.98 -12.70
C LEU A 341 13.51 1.39 -11.33
N LEU A 342 13.30 2.26 -10.34
CA LEU A 342 12.59 1.93 -9.11
C LEU A 342 11.25 2.65 -9.11
N VAL A 343 10.14 1.92 -9.05
CA VAL A 343 8.79 2.49 -9.05
C VAL A 343 8.07 2.12 -7.77
N CYS A 344 7.89 3.10 -6.89
CA CYS A 344 7.36 2.85 -5.57
C CYS A 344 6.24 3.81 -5.16
N GLY A 345 5.62 3.50 -4.02
CA GLY A 345 4.63 4.35 -3.36
C GLY A 345 3.28 3.69 -3.13
N ASP A 346 2.34 4.50 -2.65
CA ASP A 346 0.96 4.10 -2.38
C ASP A 346 0.13 4.14 -3.67
N PHE A 347 -0.11 2.96 -4.24
CA PHE A 347 -0.91 2.81 -5.45
C PHE A 347 -2.40 2.78 -5.14
N ASN A 348 -2.79 2.74 -3.86
CA ASN A 348 -4.16 2.60 -3.37
C ASN A 348 -4.91 1.38 -3.97
N SER A 349 -4.18 0.42 -4.53
CA SER A 349 -4.69 -0.66 -5.38
C SER A 349 -4.08 -1.99 -4.98
N ILE A 350 -4.91 -3.03 -4.94
CA ILE A 350 -4.44 -4.40 -4.69
C ILE A 350 -3.85 -5.03 -5.96
N PRO A 351 -3.09 -6.15 -5.84
CA PRO A 351 -2.41 -6.77 -7.00
C PRO A 351 -3.35 -7.22 -8.13
N SER A 352 -4.63 -7.50 -7.84
CA SER A 352 -5.66 -7.84 -8.83
C SER A 352 -6.27 -6.63 -9.56
N SER A 353 -5.80 -5.41 -9.30
CA SER A 353 -6.34 -4.17 -9.88
C SER A 353 -5.69 -3.84 -11.23
N TYR A 354 -6.42 -3.14 -12.10
CA TYR A 354 -5.89 -2.60 -13.35
C TYR A 354 -4.69 -1.66 -13.14
N SER A 355 -4.75 -0.74 -12.17
CA SER A 355 -3.66 0.23 -11.94
C SER A 355 -2.32 -0.43 -11.61
N TYR A 356 -2.32 -1.46 -10.76
CA TYR A 356 -1.12 -2.24 -10.45
C TYR A 356 -0.58 -2.94 -11.70
N HIS A 357 -1.47 -3.57 -12.47
CA HIS A 357 -1.13 -4.28 -13.70
C HIS A 357 -0.49 -3.38 -14.76
N ILE A 358 -1.07 -2.20 -14.99
CA ILE A 358 -0.56 -1.24 -15.97
C ILE A 358 0.81 -0.72 -15.58
N ILE A 359 0.99 -0.30 -14.32
CA ILE A 359 2.27 0.26 -13.86
C ILE A 359 3.38 -0.80 -13.91
N LYS A 360 3.08 -2.02 -13.44
CA LYS A 360 4.02 -3.14 -13.53
C LYS A 360 4.35 -3.52 -14.97
N GLY A 361 3.38 -3.36 -15.87
CA GLY A 361 3.53 -3.65 -17.29
C GLY A 361 3.41 -5.15 -17.62
N THR A 362 2.91 -5.43 -18.82
CA THR A 362 2.91 -6.77 -19.43
C THR A 362 3.80 -6.80 -20.68
N LYS A 363 3.97 -7.98 -21.28
CA LYS A 363 4.62 -8.08 -22.60
C LYS A 363 3.87 -7.15 -23.56
N GLY A 364 4.54 -6.08 -23.99
CA GLY A 364 4.02 -5.21 -25.04
C GLY A 364 3.73 -6.02 -26.32
N LYS A 365 2.91 -5.46 -27.21
CA LYS A 365 2.77 -6.03 -28.55
C LYS A 365 4.16 -6.14 -29.19
N LYS A 366 4.41 -7.21 -29.93
CA LYS A 366 5.69 -7.43 -30.64
C LYS A 366 6.04 -6.15 -31.42
N GLY A 367 7.15 -5.49 -31.07
CA GLY A 367 7.58 -4.22 -31.68
C GLY A 367 7.37 -2.94 -30.86
N THR A 368 6.68 -2.99 -29.71
CA THR A 368 6.58 -1.85 -28.78
C THR A 368 7.57 -1.98 -27.62
N LYS A 369 8.41 -0.96 -27.38
CA LYS A 369 9.16 -0.83 -26.12
C LYS A 369 8.18 -0.45 -25.01
N SER A 370 7.91 -1.40 -24.11
CA SER A 370 7.17 -1.18 -22.87
C SER A 370 8.00 -1.77 -21.75
N ALA A 371 8.35 -0.97 -20.75
CA ALA A 371 9.06 -1.46 -19.58
C ALA A 371 8.20 -2.50 -18.88
N LYS A 372 8.80 -3.66 -18.60
CA LYS A 372 8.21 -4.71 -17.77
C LYS A 372 8.96 -4.70 -16.44
N LEU A 373 8.24 -4.40 -15.37
CA LEU A 373 8.78 -4.34 -14.03
C LEU A 373 8.51 -5.63 -13.28
N SER A 374 9.42 -5.98 -12.40
CA SER A 374 9.27 -7.01 -11.39
C SER A 374 8.66 -6.41 -10.13
N ASP A 375 7.80 -7.17 -9.47
CA ASP A 375 7.32 -6.81 -8.13
C ASP A 375 8.36 -7.24 -7.10
N GLY A 376 8.86 -6.28 -6.31
CA GLY A 376 9.89 -6.53 -5.30
C GLY A 376 9.51 -7.61 -4.29
N PHE A 377 8.23 -7.69 -3.91
CA PHE A 377 7.79 -8.74 -2.99
C PHE A 377 7.86 -10.12 -3.67
N GLN A 378 7.46 -10.21 -4.95
CA GLN A 378 7.55 -11.47 -5.68
C GLN A 378 8.99 -11.87 -6.01
N SER A 379 9.91 -10.91 -6.14
CA SER A 379 11.31 -11.20 -6.49
C SER A 379 12.16 -11.57 -5.28
N CYS A 380 11.97 -10.92 -4.13
CA CYS A 380 12.84 -11.09 -2.96
C CYS A 380 12.11 -10.98 -1.61
N GLY A 381 10.78 -11.04 -1.61
CA GLY A 381 9.98 -11.03 -0.38
C GLY A 381 9.85 -12.39 0.27
N HIS A 382 9.39 -12.39 1.52
CA HIS A 382 9.17 -13.61 2.29
C HIS A 382 7.98 -13.49 3.26
N GLY A 383 7.32 -14.61 3.53
CA GLY A 383 6.21 -14.67 4.49
C GLY A 383 4.95 -14.00 3.95
N TYR A 384 4.07 -13.55 4.86
CA TYR A 384 2.83 -12.87 4.51
C TYR A 384 3.00 -11.35 4.54
N MET A 385 2.53 -10.67 3.50
CA MET A 385 2.65 -9.22 3.34
C MET A 385 1.29 -8.53 3.42
N TYR A 386 1.27 -7.39 4.09
CA TYR A 386 0.19 -6.41 4.07
C TYR A 386 0.78 -5.05 4.39
N SER A 387 0.28 -4.00 3.74
CA SER A 387 0.78 -2.62 3.95
C SER A 387 -0.30 -1.73 4.56
N TYR A 388 -1.58 -2.05 4.38
CA TYR A 388 -2.69 -1.29 4.96
C TYR A 388 -3.28 -1.99 6.19
N ARG A 389 -3.34 -1.28 7.31
CA ARG A 389 -3.70 -1.88 8.62
C ARG A 389 -5.19 -2.22 8.76
N TYR A 390 -6.07 -1.54 8.03
CA TYR A 390 -7.50 -1.80 8.11
C TYR A 390 -7.91 -2.98 7.20
N LEU A 391 -9.21 -3.29 7.19
CA LEU A 391 -9.78 -4.42 6.43
C LEU A 391 -9.11 -5.77 6.76
N LYS A 392 -8.93 -6.04 8.06
CA LYS A 392 -8.37 -7.30 8.59
C LYS A 392 -6.97 -7.63 8.05
N ARG A 393 -6.16 -6.61 7.72
CA ARG A 393 -4.77 -6.77 7.26
C ARG A 393 -4.68 -7.54 5.94
N LEU A 394 -5.71 -7.48 5.09
CA LEU A 394 -5.79 -8.24 3.83
C LEU A 394 -5.20 -7.49 2.62
N LEU A 395 -4.86 -6.21 2.76
CA LEU A 395 -4.55 -5.35 1.63
C LEU A 395 -3.07 -4.97 1.57
N ILE A 396 -2.51 -5.19 0.39
CA ILE A 396 -1.24 -4.62 -0.06
C ILE A 396 -1.61 -3.54 -1.06
N ILE A 397 -1.20 -2.30 -0.80
CA ILE A 397 -1.44 -1.14 -1.66
C ILE A 397 -0.19 -0.28 -1.85
N ASP A 398 0.86 -0.55 -1.09
CA ASP A 398 2.15 0.11 -1.17
C ASP A 398 3.17 -0.87 -1.79
N TYR A 399 3.94 -0.42 -2.77
CA TYR A 399 4.81 -1.29 -3.56
C TYR A 399 6.19 -0.68 -3.78
N ILE A 400 7.17 -1.54 -4.05
CA ILE A 400 8.43 -1.19 -4.71
C ILE A 400 8.57 -2.18 -5.87
N LEU A 401 8.50 -1.66 -7.09
CA LEU A 401 8.70 -2.39 -8.34
C LEU A 401 10.06 -1.99 -8.92
N HIS A 402 10.69 -2.89 -9.68
CA HIS A 402 12.02 -2.64 -10.23
C HIS A 402 12.17 -3.16 -11.66
N SER A 403 13.05 -2.53 -12.46
CA SER A 403 13.43 -3.05 -13.77
C SER A 403 14.46 -4.19 -13.66
N ALA A 404 14.80 -4.81 -14.79
CA ALA A 404 15.63 -6.02 -14.82
C ALA A 404 17.09 -5.78 -14.43
N GLU A 405 17.56 -4.53 -14.54
CA GLU A 405 18.91 -4.09 -14.18
C GLU A 405 19.11 -4.01 -12.66
N ILE A 406 18.03 -4.13 -11.88
CA ILE A 406 18.07 -4.06 -10.42
C ILE A 406 17.74 -5.44 -9.86
N GLU A 407 18.63 -5.98 -9.03
CA GLU A 407 18.44 -7.24 -8.33
C GLU A 407 17.82 -6.99 -6.95
N GLY A 408 16.73 -7.67 -6.63
CA GLY A 408 16.14 -7.65 -5.29
C GLY A 408 16.87 -8.61 -4.35
N VAL A 409 17.28 -8.13 -3.18
CA VAL A 409 18.00 -8.91 -2.16
C VAL A 409 17.07 -9.34 -1.03
N ASP A 410 16.20 -8.44 -0.58
CA ASP A 410 15.28 -8.65 0.54
C ASP A 410 14.09 -7.69 0.43
N TYR A 411 12.92 -8.12 0.87
CA TYR A 411 11.71 -7.29 0.87
C TYR A 411 10.80 -7.64 2.05
N TYR A 412 10.49 -6.63 2.87
CA TYR A 412 9.64 -6.79 4.04
C TYR A 412 8.90 -5.50 4.41
N SER A 413 7.95 -5.62 5.34
CA SER A 413 7.20 -4.48 5.86
C SER A 413 7.15 -4.54 7.39
N PRO A 414 7.99 -3.74 8.08
CA PRO A 414 8.05 -3.74 9.53
C PRO A 414 6.80 -3.11 10.17
N GLU A 415 6.55 -3.46 11.43
CA GLU A 415 5.40 -2.96 12.19
C GLU A 415 5.72 -1.62 12.87
N LEU A 416 5.22 -0.51 12.32
CA LEU A 416 5.25 0.82 12.96
C LEU A 416 3.84 1.39 13.16
N THR A 417 3.57 1.95 14.34
CA THR A 417 2.24 2.46 14.72
C THR A 417 2.01 3.93 14.37
N TYR A 418 2.91 4.54 13.59
CA TYR A 418 2.90 5.97 13.26
C TYR A 418 1.96 6.34 12.10
N SER A 419 1.44 5.36 11.37
CA SER A 419 0.52 5.54 10.25
C SER A 419 -0.48 4.37 10.20
N ASP A 420 -1.60 4.55 9.49
CA ASP A 420 -2.47 3.44 9.10
C ASP A 420 -1.89 2.58 7.97
N HIS A 421 -0.78 3.02 7.38
CA HIS A 421 0.09 2.23 6.51
C HIS A 421 1.29 1.68 7.28
N LYS A 422 1.91 0.66 6.73
CA LYS A 422 3.23 0.17 7.12
C LYS A 422 4.24 0.61 6.05
N PRO A 423 5.49 0.94 6.42
CA PRO A 423 6.51 1.13 5.41
C PRO A 423 6.78 -0.17 4.68
N VAL A 424 7.21 -0.04 3.44
CA VAL A 424 7.71 -1.13 2.62
C VAL A 424 9.20 -0.90 2.43
N VAL A 425 9.99 -1.91 2.77
CA VAL A 425 11.46 -1.89 2.69
C VAL A 425 11.89 -2.90 1.64
N MET A 426 12.70 -2.45 0.69
CA MET A 426 13.35 -3.32 -0.29
C MET A 426 14.86 -3.06 -0.28
N ARG A 427 15.64 -4.12 -0.15
CA ARG A 427 17.08 -4.08 -0.35
C ARG A 427 17.38 -4.50 -1.79
N VAL A 428 18.21 -3.72 -2.46
CA VAL A 428 18.53 -3.95 -3.88
C VAL A 428 20.02 -3.89 -4.14
N ARG A 429 20.44 -4.57 -5.20
CA ARG A 429 21.78 -4.50 -5.77
C ARG A 429 21.67 -4.01 -7.22
N MET A 430 22.65 -3.21 -7.63
CA MET A 430 22.75 -2.61 -8.95
C MET A 430 24.08 -2.99 -9.57
#